data_AF-A0A9W3SHY0-F1
#
_entry.id   AF-A0A9W3SHY0-F1
#
_cell.length_a   1.000
_cell.length_b   1.000
_cell.length_c   1.000
_cell.angle_alpha   90.00
_cell.angle_beta   90.00
_cell.angle_gamma   90.00
#
_symmetry.space_group_name_H-M   'P 1'
#
loop_
_entity.id
_entity.type
_entity.pdbx_description
1 polymer ?
#
loop_
_entity_poly.entity_id
_entity_poly.type
_entity_poly.pdbx_seq_one_letter_code
_entity_poly.pdbx_strand_id
1 'polypeptide(L)'
;MSGINLGNVKQSSINPLDIKNIYETNKEKNHVYVGEIGKGTGYHIGDLLSKELMQAFSIAQTVIKPIKQHDYCIEYATKLLAGSILYLNQRHKNLYYLDVKKAIEFTEKLYKSEENLVEVVNSLEKEHPAYRIFHELGFYSEETRDTIIVTLLYNLEKYQREQLNPEREYFWFQ
;
A
#
# COMPACT_ATOMS: atom_id res chain seq x y z
N MET A 1 20.58 32.02 38.08
CA MET A 1 19.38 32.76 37.61
C MET A 1 19.09 32.38 36.17
N SER A 2 17.81 32.44 35.82
CA SER A 2 17.19 32.24 34.50
C SER A 2 16.89 30.80 34.10
N GLY A 3 15.61 30.42 34.20
CA GLY A 3 15.04 29.18 33.70
C GLY A 3 14.18 29.42 32.45
N ILE A 4 13.62 28.36 31.85
CA ILE A 4 12.51 28.49 30.87
C ILE A 4 11.58 27.24 30.90
N ASN A 5 10.29 27.58 31.09
CA ASN A 5 8.99 26.94 30.92
C ASN A 5 8.79 25.52 30.34
N LEU A 6 7.84 24.85 31.02
CA LEU A 6 7.04 23.70 30.60
C LEU A 6 6.00 24.09 29.53
N GLY A 7 5.91 23.28 28.46
CA GLY A 7 4.83 23.34 27.47
C GLY A 7 4.16 21.97 27.32
N ASN A 8 3.13 21.74 28.13
CA ASN A 8 1.98 20.82 27.98
C ASN A 8 2.16 19.51 27.20
N VAL A 9 2.45 18.43 27.95
CA VAL A 9 2.12 17.05 27.54
C VAL A 9 0.59 16.89 27.64
N LYS A 10 -0.12 16.95 26.51
CA LYS A 10 -1.46 16.36 26.43
C LYS A 10 -1.30 14.85 26.31
N GLN A 11 -1.52 14.17 27.42
CA GLN A 11 -1.67 12.72 27.49
C GLN A 11 -2.99 12.36 26.77
N SER A 12 -2.93 11.80 25.56
CA SER A 12 -4.10 11.16 24.94
C SER A 12 -4.08 9.66 25.21
N SER A 13 -5.27 9.14 25.51
CA SER A 13 -5.56 7.76 25.83
C SER A 13 -5.04 6.77 24.78
N ILE A 14 -4.57 5.63 25.30
CA ILE A 14 -3.98 4.46 24.66
C ILE A 14 -4.75 4.08 23.37
N ASN A 15 -4.03 4.00 22.25
CA ASN A 15 -4.48 3.47 20.96
C ASN A 15 -3.58 2.27 20.60
N PRO A 16 -4.09 1.15 20.08
CA PRO A 16 -3.33 -0.10 19.96
C PRO A 16 -2.26 -0.13 18.85
N LEU A 17 -2.01 0.99 18.17
CA LEU A 17 -0.85 1.18 17.27
C LEU A 17 0.35 1.66 18.08
N ASP A 18 0.84 0.84 19.01
CA ASP A 18 2.11 1.09 19.71
C ASP A 18 3.29 0.70 18.79
N ILE A 19 3.37 1.33 17.60
CA ILE A 19 4.57 1.34 16.75
C ILE A 19 5.52 2.37 17.38
N LYS A 20 6.29 1.93 18.36
CA LYS A 20 7.01 2.86 19.26
C LYS A 20 8.08 3.74 18.62
N ASN A 21 8.53 3.52 17.40
CA ASN A 21 9.74 4.16 16.90
C ASN A 21 9.65 4.62 15.43
N ILE A 22 8.74 5.53 15.10
CA ILE A 22 8.81 6.32 13.86
C ILE A 22 9.01 7.78 14.26
N TYR A 23 10.15 8.36 13.87
CA TYR A 23 10.44 9.77 14.11
C TYR A 23 10.82 10.43 12.80
N GLU A 24 10.05 11.42 12.39
CA GLU A 24 10.43 12.33 11.32
C GLU A 24 11.36 13.39 11.90
N THR A 25 12.61 13.44 11.42
CA THR A 25 13.50 14.55 11.74
C THR A 25 13.38 15.60 10.64
N ASN A 26 13.05 16.83 11.03
CA ASN A 26 12.78 17.98 10.15
C ASN A 26 13.96 18.42 9.26
N LYS A 27 15.04 17.64 9.16
CA LYS A 27 16.26 18.00 8.43
C LYS A 27 16.47 17.24 7.12
N GLU A 28 15.79 16.13 6.87
CA GLU A 28 15.93 15.39 5.60
C GLU A 28 14.58 14.80 5.18
N LYS A 29 13.89 15.47 4.27
CA LYS A 29 12.54 15.11 3.79
C LYS A 29 12.45 13.79 3.01
N ASN A 30 13.53 13.00 2.97
CA ASN A 30 13.67 11.82 2.11
C ASN A 30 14.30 10.60 2.81
N HIS A 31 14.19 10.49 4.13
CA HIS A 31 14.70 9.34 4.89
C HIS A 31 13.66 8.80 5.88
N VAL A 32 13.44 7.49 5.83
CA VAL A 32 12.68 6.76 6.86
C VAL A 32 13.66 5.90 7.65
N TYR A 33 13.63 6.04 8.97
CA TYR A 33 14.46 5.28 9.88
C TYR A 33 13.60 4.26 10.60
N VAL A 34 13.96 2.98 10.47
CA VAL A 34 13.29 1.88 11.16
C VAL A 34 14.25 1.31 12.20
N GLY A 35 13.83 1.31 13.47
CA GLY A 35 14.60 0.76 14.59
C GLY A 35 14.69 1.70 15.79
N GLU A 36 15.48 1.33 16.79
CA GLU A 36 15.67 2.14 18.01
C GLU A 36 16.41 3.46 17.73
N ILE A 37 16.10 4.49 18.53
CA ILE A 37 16.76 5.79 18.48
C ILE A 37 18.28 5.59 18.59
N GLY A 38 19.02 6.01 17.56
CA GLY A 38 20.48 5.92 17.50
C GLY A 38 21.07 4.62 16.94
N LYS A 39 20.23 3.62 16.60
CA LYS A 39 20.66 2.37 15.93
C LYS A 39 19.82 2.00 14.69
N GLY A 40 18.83 2.82 14.34
CA GLY A 40 17.99 2.59 13.17
C GLY A 40 18.80 2.58 11.87
N THR A 41 18.45 1.66 10.97
CA THR A 41 18.96 1.68 9.60
C THR A 41 18.21 2.77 8.83
N GLY A 42 18.95 3.74 8.31
CA GLY A 42 18.38 4.79 7.46
C GLY A 42 18.13 4.28 6.07
N TYR A 43 16.91 4.42 5.58
CA TYR A 43 16.55 4.15 4.20
C TYR A 43 16.31 5.47 3.48
N HIS A 44 17.10 5.73 2.44
CA HIS A 44 16.77 6.80 1.50
C HIS A 44 15.46 6.41 0.80
N ILE A 45 14.50 7.33 0.71
CA ILE A 45 13.21 7.08 0.01
C ILE A 45 13.46 6.66 -1.45
N GLY A 46 14.55 7.11 -2.07
CA GLY A 46 15.00 6.67 -3.39
C GLY A 46 15.66 5.28 -3.45
N ASP A 47 16.20 4.79 -2.33
CA ASP A 47 16.77 3.44 -2.21
C ASP A 47 15.69 2.39 -1.90
N LEU A 48 14.53 2.83 -1.41
CA LEU A 48 13.37 1.98 -1.12
C LEU A 48 12.40 1.87 -2.31
N LEU A 49 12.44 2.80 -3.27
CA LEU A 49 11.44 2.92 -4.33
C LEU A 49 12.07 2.84 -5.72
N SER A 50 12.07 1.65 -6.33
CA SER A 50 12.37 1.54 -7.76
C SER A 50 11.36 2.38 -8.56
N LYS A 51 11.77 2.90 -9.73
CA LYS A 51 10.85 3.61 -10.66
C LYS A 51 9.59 2.80 -10.96
N GLU A 52 9.75 1.49 -10.98
CA GLU A 52 8.70 0.50 -11.19
C GLU A 52 7.67 0.52 -10.07
N LEU A 53 8.14 0.53 -8.81
CA LEU A 53 7.27 0.58 -7.64
C LEU A 53 6.47 1.89 -7.60
N MET A 54 7.11 3.03 -7.88
CA MET A 54 6.41 4.32 -7.98
C MET A 54 5.33 4.32 -9.06
N GLN A 55 5.61 3.75 -10.23
CA GLN A 55 4.62 3.65 -11.30
C GLN A 55 3.46 2.75 -10.90
N ALA A 56 3.73 1.58 -10.32
CA ALA A 56 2.69 0.66 -9.87
C ALA A 56 1.78 1.28 -8.82
N PHE A 57 2.34 2.02 -7.84
CA PHE A 57 1.56 2.79 -6.88
C PHE A 57 0.72 3.89 -7.54
N SER A 58 1.30 4.63 -8.49
CA SER A 58 0.58 5.68 -9.21
C SER A 58 -0.64 5.11 -9.93
N ILE A 59 -0.50 3.93 -10.56
CA ILE A 59 -1.60 3.23 -11.23
C ILE A 59 -2.63 2.75 -10.20
N ALA A 60 -2.21 2.13 -9.11
CA ALA A 60 -3.10 1.62 -8.07
C ALA A 60 -3.98 2.73 -7.46
N GLN A 61 -3.41 3.91 -7.24
CA GLN A 61 -4.13 5.09 -6.74
C GLN A 61 -5.19 5.64 -7.72
N THR A 62 -5.09 5.33 -9.02
CA THR A 62 -6.16 5.69 -9.98
C THR A 62 -7.40 4.82 -9.82
N VAL A 63 -7.22 3.57 -9.34
CA VAL A 63 -8.30 2.60 -9.11
C VAL A 63 -8.91 2.82 -7.74
N ILE A 64 -8.06 2.98 -6.72
CA ILE A 64 -8.45 3.10 -5.33
C ILE A 64 -8.29 4.56 -4.92
N LYS A 65 -9.39 5.31 -4.95
CA LYS A 65 -9.39 6.72 -4.51
C LYS A 65 -9.33 6.76 -2.97
N PRO A 66 -8.36 7.46 -2.37
CA PRO A 66 -8.35 7.65 -0.92
C PRO A 66 -9.56 8.50 -0.52
N ILE A 67 -10.53 7.90 0.19
CA ILE A 67 -11.74 8.59 0.65
C ILE A 67 -11.43 9.44 1.88
N LYS A 68 -10.51 8.98 2.75
CA LYS A 68 -9.99 9.69 3.92
C LYS A 68 -8.49 9.46 4.04
N GLN A 69 -7.77 10.46 4.53
CA GLN A 69 -6.42 10.29 5.03
C GLN A 69 -6.53 9.29 6.21
N HIS A 70 -5.81 8.16 6.16
CA HIS A 70 -5.74 7.11 7.20
C HIS A 70 -6.82 6.01 7.20
N ASP A 71 -7.46 5.70 6.08
CA ASP A 71 -8.17 4.42 5.97
C ASP A 71 -7.16 3.28 5.74
N TYR A 72 -6.86 2.54 6.80
CA TYR A 72 -5.89 1.44 6.83
C TYR A 72 -6.17 0.42 5.72
N CYS A 73 -7.42 0.00 5.52
CA CYS A 73 -7.76 -1.02 4.54
C CYS A 73 -7.54 -0.51 3.10
N ILE A 74 -7.84 0.77 2.85
CA ILE A 74 -7.61 1.42 1.56
C ILE A 74 -6.12 1.56 1.25
N GLU A 75 -5.31 1.93 2.25
CA GLU A 75 -3.85 2.03 2.09
C GLU A 75 -3.26 0.67 1.71
N TYR A 76 -3.59 -0.39 2.45
CA TYR A 76 -3.05 -1.72 2.20
C TYR A 76 -3.63 -2.37 0.95
N ALA A 77 -4.89 -2.12 0.59
CA ALA A 77 -5.44 -2.53 -0.70
C ALA A 77 -4.70 -1.86 -1.86
N THR A 78 -4.32 -0.58 -1.71
CA THR A 78 -3.51 0.14 -2.71
C THR A 78 -2.12 -0.46 -2.84
N LYS A 79 -1.45 -0.78 -1.71
CA LYS A 79 -0.17 -1.49 -1.70
C LYS A 79 -0.29 -2.86 -2.38
N LEU A 80 -1.31 -3.63 -2.04
CA LEU A 80 -1.57 -4.95 -2.61
C LEU A 80 -1.77 -4.88 -4.13
N LEU A 81 -2.53 -3.89 -4.62
CA LEU A 81 -2.69 -3.69 -6.06
C LEU A 81 -1.37 -3.33 -6.76
N ALA A 82 -0.56 -2.45 -6.16
CA ALA A 82 0.77 -2.12 -6.70
C ALA A 82 1.67 -3.38 -6.75
N GLY A 83 1.69 -4.18 -5.68
CA GLY A 83 2.39 -5.46 -5.65
C GLY A 83 1.88 -6.44 -6.73
N SER A 84 0.57 -6.49 -6.94
CA SER A 84 -0.07 -7.32 -7.96
C SER A 84 0.32 -6.89 -9.38
N ILE A 85 0.35 -5.59 -9.67
CA ILE A 85 0.79 -5.03 -10.97
C ILE A 85 2.25 -5.44 -11.26
N LEU A 86 3.11 -5.34 -10.24
CA LEU A 86 4.51 -5.72 -10.35
C LEU A 86 4.69 -7.23 -10.55
N TYR A 87 3.96 -8.04 -9.77
CA TYR A 87 4.00 -9.51 -9.85
C TYR A 87 3.51 -10.03 -11.20
N LEU A 88 2.40 -9.50 -11.71
CA LEU A 88 1.84 -9.87 -13.01
C LEU A 88 2.68 -9.33 -14.19
N ASN A 89 3.69 -8.49 -13.91
CA ASN A 89 4.65 -7.89 -14.83
C ASN A 89 4.09 -7.54 -16.21
N GLN A 90 3.13 -6.63 -16.22
CA GLN A 90 2.46 -6.18 -17.42
C GLN A 90 3.01 -4.83 -17.86
N ARG A 91 3.85 -4.84 -18.90
CA ARG A 91 4.48 -3.63 -19.44
C ARG A 91 3.91 -3.25 -20.80
N HIS A 92 3.67 -1.95 -20.99
CA HIS A 92 3.37 -1.34 -22.27
C HIS A 92 4.24 -0.10 -22.46
N LYS A 93 5.07 -0.08 -23.53
CA LYS A 93 6.00 1.02 -23.84
C LYS A 93 6.89 1.43 -22.64
N ASN A 94 7.48 0.46 -21.94
CA ASN A 94 8.34 0.63 -20.77
C ASN A 94 7.65 1.15 -19.48
N LEU A 95 6.32 1.23 -19.47
CA LEU A 95 5.53 1.55 -18.28
C LEU A 95 4.71 0.34 -17.86
N TYR A 96 4.48 0.20 -16.56
CA TYR A 96 3.49 -0.77 -16.08
C TYR A 96 2.09 -0.34 -16.54
N TYR A 97 1.23 -1.31 -16.77
CA TYR A 97 -0.19 -1.09 -16.97
C TYR A 97 -1.01 -2.07 -16.12
N LEU A 98 -2.28 -1.75 -15.91
CA LEU A 98 -3.20 -2.59 -15.18
C LEU A 98 -4.15 -3.32 -16.15
N ASP A 99 -4.03 -4.64 -16.25
CA ASP A 99 -5.11 -5.49 -16.71
C ASP A 99 -6.01 -5.83 -15.53
N VAL A 100 -7.14 -5.11 -15.45
CA VAL A 100 -8.10 -5.21 -14.35
C VAL A 100 -8.62 -6.64 -14.21
N LYS A 101 -8.83 -7.36 -15.32
CA LYS A 101 -9.35 -8.74 -15.28
C LYS A 101 -8.34 -9.68 -14.62
N LYS A 102 -7.07 -9.63 -15.04
CA LYS A 102 -6.03 -10.46 -14.41
C LYS A 102 -5.76 -10.06 -12.96
N ALA A 103 -5.89 -8.78 -12.62
CA ALA A 103 -5.77 -8.33 -11.23
C ALA A 103 -6.89 -8.90 -10.34
N ILE A 104 -8.13 -8.94 -10.84
CA ILE A 104 -9.26 -9.58 -10.14
C ILE A 104 -8.99 -11.08 -9.95
N GLU A 105 -8.68 -11.80 -11.04
CA GLU A 105 -8.41 -13.25 -10.99
C GLU A 105 -7.26 -13.60 -10.01
N PHE A 106 -6.20 -12.79 -10.01
CA PHE A 106 -5.09 -12.94 -9.08
C PHE A 106 -5.51 -12.68 -7.64
N THR A 107 -6.28 -11.63 -7.39
CA THR A 107 -6.75 -11.27 -6.04
C THR A 107 -7.73 -12.32 -5.49
N GLU A 108 -8.61 -12.87 -6.33
CA GLU A 108 -9.47 -14.00 -5.97
C GLU A 108 -8.64 -15.25 -5.62
N LYS A 109 -7.53 -15.50 -6.33
CA LYS A 109 -6.61 -16.60 -5.98
C LYS A 109 -6.02 -16.36 -4.59
N LEU A 110 -5.57 -15.15 -4.27
CA LEU A 110 -5.06 -14.81 -2.94
C LEU A 110 -6.12 -15.00 -1.84
N TYR A 111 -7.38 -14.69 -2.12
CA TYR A 111 -8.48 -14.88 -1.17
C TYR A 111 -8.77 -16.36 -0.87
N LYS A 112 -8.62 -17.25 -1.85
CA LYS A 112 -9.03 -18.66 -1.74
C LYS A 112 -8.23 -19.47 -0.71
N SER A 113 -6.95 -19.16 -0.52
CA SER A 113 -6.07 -19.90 0.39
C SER A 113 -4.81 -19.11 0.68
N GLU A 114 -4.37 -19.17 1.93
CA GLU A 114 -3.06 -18.65 2.37
C GLU A 114 -1.88 -19.29 1.64
N GLU A 115 -2.02 -20.55 1.20
CA GLU A 115 -1.00 -21.25 0.41
C GLU A 115 -0.67 -20.50 -0.89
N ASN A 116 -1.66 -19.81 -1.48
CA ASN A 116 -1.44 -19.01 -2.69
C ASN A 116 -0.57 -17.78 -2.39
N LEU A 117 -0.71 -17.18 -1.21
CA LEU A 117 0.17 -16.08 -0.79
C LEU A 117 1.59 -16.59 -0.55
N VAL A 118 1.73 -17.75 0.09
CA VAL A 118 3.04 -18.41 0.29
C VAL A 118 3.71 -18.73 -1.05
N GLU A 119 2.96 -19.26 -2.03
CA GLU A 119 3.44 -19.52 -3.39
C GLU A 119 3.98 -18.24 -4.04
N VAL A 120 3.22 -17.14 -3.96
CA VAL A 120 3.62 -15.84 -4.52
C VAL A 120 4.92 -15.36 -3.87
N VAL A 121 5.01 -15.37 -2.54
CA VAL A 121 6.22 -14.92 -1.82
C VAL A 121 7.43 -15.78 -2.19
N ASN A 122 7.27 -17.11 -2.25
CA ASN A 122 8.36 -18.04 -2.57
C ASN A 122 8.82 -17.94 -4.03
N SER A 123 7.96 -17.47 -4.94
CA SER A 123 8.32 -17.28 -6.36
C SER A 123 9.11 -15.99 -6.63
N LEU A 124 9.21 -15.09 -5.66
CA LEU A 124 9.85 -13.77 -5.81
C LEU A 124 11.24 -13.76 -5.19
N GLU A 125 12.21 -13.17 -5.90
CA GLU A 125 13.49 -12.77 -5.31
C GLU A 125 13.28 -11.73 -4.21
N LYS A 126 14.11 -11.74 -3.16
CA LYS A 126 13.94 -10.84 -2.00
C LYS A 126 14.11 -9.36 -2.38
N GLU A 127 14.87 -9.10 -3.44
CA GLU A 127 15.15 -7.81 -4.04
C GLU A 127 13.99 -7.32 -4.91
N HIS A 128 13.08 -8.22 -5.32
CA HIS A 128 11.96 -7.86 -6.16
C HIS A 128 11.03 -6.87 -5.41
N PRO A 129 10.63 -5.74 -6.00
CA PRO A 129 9.84 -4.72 -5.30
C PRO A 129 8.51 -5.24 -4.73
N ALA A 130 7.90 -6.23 -5.37
CA ALA A 130 6.67 -6.86 -4.89
C ALA A 130 6.88 -7.81 -3.70
N TYR A 131 8.08 -8.35 -3.49
CA TYR A 131 8.36 -9.32 -2.43
C TYR A 131 7.97 -8.77 -1.07
N ARG A 132 8.41 -7.54 -0.75
CA ARG A 132 8.14 -6.90 0.54
C ARG A 132 6.65 -6.73 0.79
N ILE A 133 5.86 -6.41 -0.24
CA ILE A 133 4.42 -6.20 -0.13
C ILE A 133 3.71 -7.51 0.24
N PHE A 134 3.98 -8.59 -0.49
CA PHE A 134 3.34 -9.88 -0.22
C PHE A 134 3.85 -10.52 1.07
N HIS A 135 5.13 -10.35 1.38
CA HIS A 135 5.71 -10.81 2.63
C HIS A 135 5.12 -10.08 3.83
N GLU A 136 4.90 -8.76 3.73
CA GLU A 136 4.19 -7.97 4.77
C GLU A 136 2.74 -8.41 4.91
N LEU A 137 2.03 -8.66 3.80
CA LEU A 137 0.67 -9.18 3.82
C LEU A 137 0.56 -10.51 4.61
N GLY A 138 1.60 -11.35 4.53
CA GLY A 138 1.68 -12.62 5.26
C GLY A 138 1.86 -12.47 6.78
N PHE A 139 2.20 -11.28 7.29
CA PHE A 139 2.27 -11.04 8.73
C PHE A 139 0.96 -10.59 9.36
N TYR A 140 -0.05 -10.25 8.57
CA TYR A 140 -1.36 -9.89 9.08
C TYR A 140 -2.15 -11.12 9.53
N SER A 141 -3.07 -10.90 10.49
CA SER A 141 -4.06 -11.93 10.82
C SER A 141 -4.91 -12.24 9.59
N GLU A 142 -5.44 -13.46 9.53
CA GLU A 142 -6.35 -13.91 8.47
C GLU A 142 -7.49 -12.90 8.24
N GLU A 143 -8.15 -12.46 9.31
CA GLU A 143 -9.23 -11.45 9.25
C GLU A 143 -8.77 -10.11 8.63
N THR A 144 -7.58 -9.64 8.99
CA THR A 144 -7.04 -8.37 8.46
C THR A 144 -6.68 -8.53 6.98
N ARG A 145 -6.04 -9.65 6.63
CA ARG A 145 -5.68 -9.99 5.25
C ARG A 145 -6.93 -10.10 4.37
N ASP A 146 -7.95 -10.80 4.84
CA ASP A 146 -9.22 -10.95 4.13
C ASP A 146 -9.91 -9.60 3.93
N THR A 147 -9.91 -8.75 4.95
CA THR A 147 -10.46 -7.39 4.84
C THR A 147 -9.74 -6.58 3.77
N ILE A 148 -8.40 -6.64 3.71
CA ILE A 148 -7.59 -5.98 2.69
C ILE A 148 -7.92 -6.53 1.29
N ILE A 149 -7.97 -7.85 1.14
CA ILE A 149 -8.23 -8.54 -0.14
C ILE A 149 -9.64 -8.22 -0.66
N VAL A 150 -10.66 -8.30 0.21
CA VAL A 150 -12.04 -7.94 -0.12
C VAL A 150 -12.16 -6.46 -0.50
N THR A 151 -11.45 -5.57 0.22
CA THR A 151 -11.40 -4.15 -0.13
C THR A 151 -10.80 -3.93 -1.52
N LEU A 152 -9.75 -4.67 -1.88
CA LEU A 152 -9.17 -4.61 -3.21
C LEU A 152 -10.14 -5.12 -4.28
N LEU A 153 -10.76 -6.29 -4.09
CA LEU A 153 -11.74 -6.86 -5.02
C LEU A 153 -12.88 -5.88 -5.30
N TYR A 154 -13.47 -5.31 -4.25
CA TYR A 154 -14.54 -4.33 -4.36
C TYR A 154 -14.16 -3.14 -5.25
N ASN A 155 -12.94 -2.58 -5.05
CA ASN A 155 -12.49 -1.43 -5.83
C ASN A 155 -12.16 -1.80 -7.28
N LEU A 156 -11.58 -2.98 -7.53
CA LEU A 156 -11.31 -3.45 -8.89
C LEU A 156 -12.59 -3.68 -9.69
N GLU A 157 -13.59 -4.34 -9.10
CA GLU A 157 -14.89 -4.55 -9.74
C GLU A 157 -15.64 -3.23 -9.96
N LYS A 158 -15.58 -2.32 -8.99
CA LYS A 158 -16.15 -0.98 -9.13
C LYS A 158 -15.50 -0.23 -10.29
N TYR A 159 -14.17 -0.19 -10.33
CA TYR A 159 -13.41 0.45 -11.40
C TYR A 159 -13.72 -0.18 -12.78
N GLN A 160 -13.82 -1.51 -12.86
CA GLN A 160 -14.22 -2.21 -14.08
C GLN A 160 -15.61 -1.76 -14.56
N ARG A 161 -16.60 -1.69 -13.67
CA ARG A 161 -17.96 -1.23 -14.00
C ARG A 161 -18.00 0.23 -14.45
N GLU A 162 -17.20 1.10 -13.84
CA GLU A 162 -17.08 2.51 -14.21
C GLU A 162 -16.45 2.68 -15.59
N GLN A 163 -15.39 1.92 -15.89
CA GLN A 163 -14.75 1.92 -17.22
C GLN A 163 -15.65 1.37 -18.34
N LEU A 164 -16.56 0.45 -18.02
CA LEU A 164 -17.53 -0.11 -18.97
C LEU A 164 -18.77 0.78 -19.20
N ASN A 165 -18.97 1.83 -18.40
CA ASN A 165 -20.09 2.78 -18.51
C ASN A 165 -19.60 4.25 -18.56
N PRO A 166 -18.95 4.68 -19.66
CA PRO A 166 -18.44 6.05 -19.79
C PRO A 166 -19.55 7.13 -19.79
N GLU A 167 -20.82 6.77 -20.02
CA GLU A 167 -21.93 7.72 -20.10
C GLU A 167 -22.40 8.28 -18.74
N ARG A 168 -21.94 7.74 -17.60
CA ARG A 168 -22.38 8.22 -16.27
C ARG A 168 -21.67 9.48 -15.77
N GLU A 169 -20.62 9.95 -16.45
CA GLU A 169 -19.97 11.25 -16.13
C GLU A 169 -20.61 12.46 -16.83
N TYR A 170 -21.55 12.24 -17.77
CA TYR A 170 -22.19 13.31 -18.57
C TYR A 170 -23.65 13.62 -18.21
N PHE A 171 -24.12 13.20 -17.03
CA PHE A 171 -25.41 13.67 -16.51
C PHE A 171 -25.22 14.80 -15.51
N TRP A 172 -24.87 15.99 -16.01
CA TRP A 172 -25.18 17.23 -15.30
C TRP A 172 -26.46 17.82 -15.91
N PHE A 173 -27.45 17.95 -15.03
CA PHE A 173 -28.82 18.43 -15.18
C PHE A 173 -29.06 19.51 -16.27
N GLN A 174 -30.11 19.29 -17.09
CA GLN A 174 -30.80 20.35 -17.83
C GLN A 174 -31.62 21.23 -16.89
#